data_AF-A0A7C7Q022-F1
#
_entry.id   AF-A0A7C7Q022-F1
#
_cell.length_a   1.000
_cell.length_b   1.000
_cell.length_c   1.000
_cell.angle_alpha   90.00
_cell.angle_beta   90.00
_cell.angle_gamma   90.00
#
_symmetry.space_group_name_H-M   'P 1'
#
loop_
_entity.id
_entity.type
_entity.pdbx_description
1 polymer ?
#
loop_
_entity_poly.entity_id
_entity_poly.type
_entity_poly.pdbx_seq_one_letter_code
_entity_poly.pdbx_strand_id
1 'polypeptide(L)'
;MGADVANQIAQTASNAKGFAAYFTMVNVLAFLIGFAIFFYIASPLIFGYASLKKFLEKIKKGEVTQADILKRLSKSGTMTHSLIFSMELSLLTIALLEFTEFAKANYVLTSIYAFFILITWILSLVGIPLIFIPFLSAFIGATIVLFIETYYAITTKKKLEEVLTEELKKLQNQDISSILEKIYHPDIKQAQEQKKQENENKNNGDNSAK
;
A
#
# COMPACT_ATOMS: atom_id res chain seq x y z
N MET A 1 -66.79 25.31 -10.14
CA MET A 1 -66.38 23.92 -9.84
C MET A 1 -65.22 23.41 -10.68
N GLY A 2 -65.18 23.59 -12.02
CA GLY A 2 -64.05 23.10 -12.83
C GLY A 2 -62.71 23.85 -12.62
N ALA A 3 -62.74 25.16 -12.38
CA ALA A 3 -61.53 25.97 -12.19
C ALA A 3 -60.80 25.68 -10.86
N ASP A 4 -61.53 25.38 -9.79
CA ASP A 4 -60.95 25.05 -8.48
C ASP A 4 -60.25 23.69 -8.48
N VAL A 5 -60.82 22.70 -9.19
CA VAL A 5 -60.20 21.38 -9.35
C VAL A 5 -58.92 21.47 -10.19
N ALA A 6 -58.93 22.27 -11.27
CA ALA A 6 -57.74 22.51 -12.09
C ALA A 6 -56.62 23.21 -11.30
N ASN A 7 -56.95 24.20 -10.47
CA ASN A 7 -55.99 24.87 -9.59
C ASN A 7 -55.42 23.94 -8.51
N GLN A 8 -56.26 23.09 -7.90
CA GLN A 8 -55.78 22.09 -6.93
C GLN A 8 -54.83 21.09 -7.58
N ILE A 9 -55.15 20.58 -8.77
CA ILE A 9 -54.27 19.66 -9.51
C ILE A 9 -52.94 20.32 -9.87
N ALA A 10 -52.96 21.57 -10.34
CA ALA A 10 -51.75 22.32 -10.65
C ALA A 10 -50.87 22.54 -9.41
N GLN A 11 -51.49 22.83 -8.26
CA GLN A 11 -50.79 23.04 -6.99
C GLN A 11 -50.19 21.73 -6.47
N THR A 12 -50.92 20.60 -6.53
CA THR A 12 -50.39 19.27 -6.17
C THR A 12 -49.23 18.86 -7.07
N ALA A 13 -49.33 19.10 -8.39
CA ALA A 13 -48.25 18.81 -9.33
C ALA A 13 -47.00 19.68 -9.09
N SER A 14 -47.19 20.95 -8.74
CA SER A 14 -46.08 21.85 -8.37
C SER A 14 -45.39 21.39 -7.08
N ASN A 15 -46.17 21.02 -6.06
CA ASN A 15 -45.63 20.50 -4.79
C ASN A 15 -44.88 19.17 -4.99
N ALA A 16 -45.39 18.28 -5.85
CA ALA A 16 -44.73 17.02 -6.19
C ALA A 16 -43.39 17.25 -6.90
N LYS A 17 -43.30 18.22 -7.82
CA LYS A 17 -42.03 18.60 -8.47
C LYS A 17 -41.03 19.18 -7.47
N GLY A 18 -41.48 20.05 -6.57
CA GLY A 18 -40.64 20.61 -5.50
C GLY A 18 -40.10 19.53 -4.56
N PHE A 19 -40.96 18.58 -4.17
CA PHE A 19 -40.56 17.43 -3.36
C PHE A 19 -39.55 16.52 -4.08
N ALA A 20 -39.76 16.22 -5.36
CA ALA A 20 -38.83 15.39 -6.15
C ALA A 20 -37.46 16.05 -6.35
N ALA A 21 -37.43 17.37 -6.59
CA ALA A 21 -36.19 18.13 -6.70
C ALA A 21 -35.41 18.13 -5.38
N TYR A 22 -36.09 18.39 -4.26
CA TYR A 22 -35.49 18.32 -2.92
C TYR A 22 -34.94 16.93 -2.63
N PHE A 23 -35.72 15.89 -2.91
CA PHE A 23 -35.33 14.50 -2.68
C PHE A 23 -34.10 14.10 -3.51
N THR A 24 -34.02 14.55 -4.77
CA THR A 24 -32.86 14.33 -5.64
C THR A 24 -31.63 15.04 -5.09
N MET A 25 -31.77 16.31 -4.66
CA MET A 25 -30.67 17.08 -4.09
C MET A 25 -30.11 16.43 -2.81
N VAL A 26 -30.98 15.95 -1.91
CA VAL A 26 -30.57 15.25 -0.69
C VAL A 26 -29.80 13.97 -1.00
N ASN A 27 -30.24 13.19 -2.00
CA ASN A 27 -29.54 11.97 -2.39
C ASN A 27 -28.17 12.26 -3.02
N VAL A 28 -28.08 13.24 -3.92
CA VAL A 28 -26.79 13.66 -4.50
C VAL A 28 -25.84 14.14 -3.42
N LEU A 29 -26.32 14.93 -2.47
CA LEU A 29 -25.51 15.39 -1.34
C LEU A 29 -25.04 14.21 -0.47
N ALA A 30 -25.92 13.26 -0.16
CA ALA A 30 -25.58 12.07 0.61
C ALA A 30 -24.53 11.21 -0.10
N PHE A 31 -24.65 11.02 -1.42
CA PHE A 31 -23.63 10.37 -2.24
C PHE A 31 -22.28 11.08 -2.14
N LEU A 32 -22.25 12.40 -2.32
CA LEU A 32 -21.02 13.19 -2.26
C LEU A 32 -20.38 13.15 -0.87
N ILE A 33 -21.18 13.18 0.19
CA ILE A 33 -20.69 13.05 1.57
C ILE A 33 -20.09 11.67 1.80
N GLY A 34 -20.79 10.60 1.40
CA GLY A 34 -20.30 9.23 1.51
C GLY A 34 -18.99 9.04 0.75
N PHE A 35 -18.92 9.53 -0.48
CA PHE A 35 -17.70 9.53 -1.28
C PHE A 35 -16.56 10.32 -0.60
N ALA A 36 -16.81 11.57 -0.19
CA ALA A 36 -15.79 12.45 0.35
C ALA A 36 -15.19 11.93 1.67
N ILE A 37 -16.03 11.42 2.59
CA ILE A 37 -15.59 10.88 3.87
C ILE A 37 -14.73 9.63 3.64
N PHE A 38 -15.22 8.68 2.85
CA PHE A 38 -14.45 7.46 2.59
C PHE A 38 -13.18 7.75 1.80
N PHE A 39 -13.23 8.69 0.86
CA PHE A 39 -12.04 9.12 0.12
C PHE A 39 -11.01 9.74 1.05
N TYR A 40 -11.43 10.57 2.01
CA TYR A 40 -10.54 11.15 3.01
C TYR A 40 -9.86 10.07 3.87
N ILE A 41 -10.62 9.07 4.33
CA ILE A 41 -10.10 7.96 5.14
C ILE A 41 -9.18 7.04 4.32
N ALA A 42 -9.54 6.74 3.07
CA ALA A 42 -8.79 5.84 2.20
C ALA A 42 -7.62 6.52 1.47
N SER A 43 -7.59 7.85 1.42
CA SER A 43 -6.57 8.63 0.71
C SER A 43 -5.14 8.26 1.12
N PRO A 44 -4.79 8.17 2.42
CA PRO A 44 -3.45 7.72 2.85
C PRO A 44 -3.07 6.34 2.31
N LEU A 45 -4.03 5.41 2.24
CA LEU A 45 -3.84 4.06 1.68
C LEU A 45 -3.60 4.12 0.17
N ILE A 46 -4.45 4.83 -0.58
CA ILE A 46 -4.34 4.99 -2.04
C ILE A 46 -2.98 5.60 -2.41
N PHE A 47 -2.59 6.70 -1.75
CA PHE A 47 -1.29 7.33 -1.96
C PHE A 47 -0.12 6.46 -1.50
N GLY A 48 -0.30 5.71 -0.41
CA GLY A 48 0.67 4.74 0.10
C GLY A 48 0.96 3.64 -0.94
N TYR A 49 -0.08 2.96 -1.42
CA TYR A 49 0.02 1.95 -2.47
C TYR A 49 0.62 2.52 -3.77
N ALA A 50 0.17 3.69 -4.23
CA ALA A 50 0.73 4.32 -5.42
C ALA A 50 2.22 4.66 -5.27
N SER A 51 2.64 5.14 -4.10
CA SER A 51 4.05 5.41 -3.77
C SER A 51 4.87 4.11 -3.77
N LEU A 52 4.39 3.07 -3.06
CA LEU A 52 5.02 1.75 -3.01
C LEU A 52 5.16 1.13 -4.41
N LYS A 53 4.10 1.21 -5.21
CA LYS A 53 4.08 0.75 -6.61
C LYS A 53 5.15 1.43 -7.47
N LYS A 54 5.34 2.75 -7.32
CA LYS A 54 6.39 3.50 -8.03
C LYS A 54 7.79 3.08 -7.59
N PHE A 55 7.97 2.78 -6.31
CA PHE A 55 9.26 2.30 -5.81
C PHE A 55 9.60 0.89 -6.26
N LEU A 56 8.63 -0.02 -6.25
CA LEU A 56 8.80 -1.36 -6.82
C LEU A 56 9.19 -1.28 -8.30
N GLU A 57 8.63 -0.33 -9.04
CA GLU A 57 9.01 -0.10 -10.43
C GLU A 57 10.45 0.45 -10.57
N LYS A 58 10.88 1.35 -9.68
CA LYS A 58 12.28 1.79 -9.62
C LYS A 58 13.24 0.65 -9.27
N ILE A 59 12.86 -0.24 -8.33
CA ILE A 59 13.63 -1.45 -7.99
C ILE A 59 13.81 -2.30 -9.24
N LYS A 60 12.73 -2.57 -9.97
CA LYS A 60 12.76 -3.37 -11.20
C LYS A 60 13.68 -2.78 -12.27
N LYS A 61 13.69 -1.45 -12.40
CA LYS A 61 14.54 -0.72 -13.37
C LYS A 61 15.99 -0.55 -12.91
N GLY A 62 16.32 -0.88 -11.66
CA GLY A 62 17.65 -0.62 -11.08
C GLY A 62 17.94 0.87 -10.85
N GLU A 63 16.91 1.72 -10.87
CA GLU A 63 17.02 3.19 -10.77
C GLU A 63 16.82 3.68 -9.31
N VAL A 64 17.01 2.79 -8.33
CA VAL A 64 16.82 3.14 -6.92
C VAL A 64 18.02 3.96 -6.44
N THR A 65 17.76 5.19 -6.03
CA THR A 65 18.79 6.05 -5.44
C THR A 65 18.86 5.87 -3.92
N GLN A 66 20.01 6.16 -3.30
CA GLN A 66 20.11 6.14 -1.83
C GLN A 66 19.10 7.08 -1.15
N ALA A 67 18.76 8.20 -1.78
CA ALA A 67 17.73 9.13 -1.30
C ALA A 67 16.33 8.48 -1.28
N ASP A 68 16.00 7.63 -2.25
CA ASP A 68 14.73 6.88 -2.26
C ASP A 68 14.67 5.88 -1.09
N ILE A 69 15.80 5.28 -0.73
CA ILE A 69 15.93 4.34 0.41
C ILE A 69 15.75 5.08 1.73
N LEU A 70 16.51 6.17 1.94
CA LEU A 70 16.45 7.00 3.15
C LEU A 70 15.04 7.56 3.40
N LYS A 71 14.38 8.04 2.36
CA LYS A 71 13.00 8.57 2.42
C LYS A 71 11.96 7.53 2.85
N ARG A 72 12.21 6.25 2.58
CA ARG A 72 11.32 5.14 2.94
C ARG A 72 11.62 4.63 4.33
N LEU A 73 12.90 4.51 4.66
CA LEU A 73 13.35 4.25 6.02
C LEU A 73 12.69 5.20 7.00
N SER A 74 12.80 6.52 6.75
CA SER A 74 12.22 7.56 7.61
C SER A 74 10.70 7.51 7.73
N LYS A 75 10.00 6.84 6.81
CA LYS A 75 8.55 6.66 6.85
C LYS A 75 8.12 5.38 7.57
N SER A 76 9.00 4.38 7.64
CA SER A 76 8.71 3.07 8.24
C SER A 76 8.72 3.05 9.77
N GLY A 77 9.00 4.17 10.45
CA GLY A 77 8.96 4.28 11.91
C GLY A 77 10.22 3.74 12.63
N THR A 78 10.47 4.25 13.83
CA THR A 78 11.70 4.03 14.64
C THR A 78 11.96 2.57 15.01
N MET A 79 10.93 1.73 15.14
CA MET A 79 11.07 0.31 15.46
C MET A 79 11.55 -0.52 14.27
N THR A 80 11.26 -0.05 13.06
CA THR A 80 11.71 -0.66 11.81
C THR A 80 13.17 -0.32 11.52
N HIS A 81 13.59 0.90 11.87
CA HIS A 81 14.98 1.35 11.70
C HIS A 81 16.00 0.45 12.40
N SER A 82 15.72 -0.08 13.60
CA SER A 82 16.65 -0.98 14.29
C SER A 82 16.73 -2.36 13.63
N LEU A 83 15.61 -2.90 13.15
CA LEU A 83 15.61 -4.15 12.38
C LEU A 83 16.38 -3.98 11.07
N ILE A 84 16.10 -2.92 10.30
CA ILE A 84 16.76 -2.65 9.01
C ILE A 84 18.27 -2.50 9.17
N PHE A 85 18.73 -1.86 10.24
CA PHE A 85 20.16 -1.68 10.52
C PHE A 85 20.84 -2.95 11.04
N SER A 86 20.13 -3.83 11.77
CA SER A 86 20.71 -5.07 12.32
C SER A 86 20.66 -6.29 11.40
N MET A 87 19.85 -6.30 10.34
CA MET A 87 19.66 -7.49 9.49
C MET A 87 20.15 -7.35 8.03
N GLU A 88 20.91 -6.30 7.67
CA GLU A 88 21.30 -6.05 6.25
C GLU A 88 20.08 -6.13 5.31
N LEU A 89 18.93 -5.60 5.74
CA LEU A 89 17.66 -5.84 5.06
C LEU A 89 17.65 -5.24 3.65
N SER A 90 17.38 -6.10 2.66
CA SER A 90 17.27 -5.72 1.25
C SER A 90 16.13 -4.73 0.99
N LEU A 91 16.21 -3.99 -0.11
CA LEU A 91 15.18 -3.05 -0.58
C LEU A 91 13.78 -3.68 -0.64
N LEU A 92 13.74 -4.98 -0.90
CA LEU A 92 12.54 -5.79 -0.97
C LEU A 92 11.85 -5.89 0.39
N THR A 93 12.60 -6.01 1.49
CA THR A 93 12.00 -6.17 2.81
C THR A 93 11.42 -4.86 3.34
N ILE A 94 12.01 -3.71 2.97
CA ILE A 94 11.40 -2.39 3.21
C ILE A 94 10.05 -2.29 2.49
N ALA A 95 9.98 -2.73 1.22
CA ALA A 95 8.75 -2.75 0.46
C ALA A 95 7.70 -3.73 1.04
N LEU A 96 8.13 -4.89 1.52
CA LEU A 96 7.26 -5.89 2.15
C LEU A 96 6.65 -5.34 3.45
N LEU A 97 7.46 -4.67 4.28
CA LEU A 97 6.98 -4.14 5.55
C LEU A 97 5.95 -3.03 5.33
N GLU A 98 6.23 -2.05 4.46
CA GLU A 98 5.24 -1.03 4.08
C GLU A 98 3.94 -1.67 3.56
N PHE A 99 4.05 -2.72 2.73
CA PHE A 99 2.87 -3.44 2.25
C PHE A 99 2.05 -4.06 3.39
N THR A 100 2.69 -4.67 4.40
CA THR A 100 1.99 -5.24 5.55
C THR A 100 1.32 -4.19 6.43
N GLU A 101 1.91 -3.00 6.58
CA GLU A 101 1.27 -1.88 7.28
C GLU A 101 0.03 -1.38 6.55
N PHE A 102 0.11 -1.24 5.22
CA PHE A 102 -1.07 -0.88 4.44
C PHE A 102 -2.15 -1.98 4.49
N ALA A 103 -1.76 -3.26 4.50
CA ALA A 103 -2.71 -4.36 4.67
C ALA A 103 -3.45 -4.28 6.02
N LYS A 104 -2.76 -3.94 7.12
CA LYS A 104 -3.40 -3.72 8.44
C LYS A 104 -4.42 -2.58 8.39
N ALA A 105 -4.04 -1.45 7.80
CA ALA A 105 -4.95 -0.31 7.65
C ALA A 105 -6.13 -0.62 6.72
N ASN A 106 -5.95 -1.51 5.72
CA ASN A 106 -7.06 -1.97 4.88
C ASN A 106 -8.08 -2.83 5.65
N TYR A 107 -7.65 -3.65 6.61
CA TYR A 107 -8.59 -4.38 7.49
C TYR A 107 -9.45 -3.43 8.32
N VAL A 108 -8.88 -2.33 8.82
CA VAL A 108 -9.65 -1.29 9.54
C VAL A 108 -10.68 -0.65 8.61
N LEU A 109 -10.28 -0.26 7.40
CA LEU A 109 -11.18 0.32 6.41
C LEU A 109 -12.32 -0.64 6.03
N THR A 110 -11.99 -1.92 5.81
CA THR A 110 -12.95 -2.98 5.52
C THR A 110 -13.94 -3.19 6.68
N SER A 111 -13.47 -3.06 7.92
CA SER A 111 -14.32 -3.21 9.12
C SER A 111 -15.32 -2.05 9.26
N ILE A 112 -14.89 -0.81 8.99
CA ILE A 112 -15.78 0.36 8.91
C ILE A 112 -16.83 0.15 7.82
N TYR A 113 -16.42 -0.42 6.69
CA TYR A 113 -17.32 -0.71 5.58
C TYR A 113 -18.37 -1.77 5.93
N ALA A 114 -17.96 -2.86 6.59
CA ALA A 114 -18.86 -3.90 7.08
C ALA A 114 -19.89 -3.34 8.08
N PHE A 115 -19.47 -2.41 8.93
CA PHE A 115 -20.39 -1.69 9.83
C PHE A 115 -21.44 -0.87 9.07
N PHE A 116 -21.05 -0.17 8.00
CA PHE A 116 -21.98 0.56 7.12
C PHE A 116 -22.97 -0.34 6.39
N ILE A 117 -22.54 -1.51 5.93
CA ILE A 117 -23.43 -2.53 5.34
C ILE A 117 -24.49 -2.94 6.37
N LEU A 118 -24.07 -3.21 7.60
CA LEU A 118 -24.95 -3.64 8.68
C LEU A 118 -26.00 -2.57 9.01
N ILE A 119 -25.60 -1.30 9.12
CA ILE A 119 -26.55 -0.18 9.32
C ILE A 119 -27.53 -0.07 8.14
N THR A 120 -27.03 -0.15 6.90
CA THR A 120 -27.88 -0.09 5.71
C THR A 120 -28.95 -1.19 5.73
N TRP A 121 -28.55 -2.39 6.14
CA TRP A 121 -29.43 -3.54 6.25
C TRP A 121 -30.49 -3.36 7.35
N ILE A 122 -30.10 -2.87 8.53
CA ILE A 122 -31.04 -2.53 9.60
C ILE A 122 -32.04 -1.47 9.13
N LEU A 123 -31.58 -0.39 8.50
CA LEU A 123 -32.47 0.68 8.00
C LEU A 123 -33.45 0.18 6.94
N SER A 124 -33.05 -0.79 6.12
CA SER A 124 -33.94 -1.46 5.17
C SER A 124 -35.02 -2.28 5.87
N LEU A 125 -34.70 -2.97 6.97
CA LEU A 125 -35.66 -3.81 7.71
C LEU A 125 -36.68 -3.00 8.51
N VAL A 126 -36.28 -1.84 9.06
CA VAL A 126 -37.17 -0.97 9.84
C VAL A 126 -38.18 -0.25 8.93
N GLY A 127 -38.01 -0.30 7.60
CA GLY A 127 -39.01 0.18 6.65
C GLY A 127 -39.20 1.70 6.67
N ILE A 128 -38.12 2.46 6.93
CA ILE A 128 -38.14 3.93 6.94
C ILE A 128 -37.56 4.45 5.61
N PRO A 129 -38.37 4.52 4.52
CA PRO A 129 -37.88 4.85 3.18
C PRO A 129 -37.28 6.25 3.09
N LEU A 130 -37.74 7.19 3.93
CA LEU A 130 -37.25 8.58 3.95
C LEU A 130 -35.78 8.68 4.38
N ILE A 131 -35.29 7.73 5.16
CA ILE A 131 -33.90 7.68 5.67
C ILE A 131 -33.06 6.67 4.89
N PHE A 132 -33.68 5.58 4.46
CA PHE A 132 -33.00 4.50 3.73
C PHE A 132 -32.38 4.98 2.40
N ILE A 133 -33.11 5.76 1.60
CA ILE A 133 -32.64 6.13 0.25
C ILE A 133 -31.41 7.06 0.29
N PRO A 134 -31.38 8.14 1.12
CA PRO A 134 -30.16 8.92 1.29
C PRO A 134 -28.99 8.10 1.85
N PHE A 135 -29.24 7.20 2.81
CA PHE A 135 -28.19 6.34 3.38
C PHE A 135 -27.61 5.38 2.34
N LEU A 136 -28.47 4.77 1.51
CA LEU A 136 -28.07 3.93 0.40
C LEU A 136 -27.23 4.73 -0.62
N SER A 137 -27.60 5.98 -0.88
CA SER A 137 -26.83 6.86 -1.77
C SER A 137 -25.43 7.16 -1.22
N ALA A 138 -25.31 7.45 0.08
CA ALA A 138 -24.01 7.60 0.75
C ALA A 138 -23.19 6.31 0.71
N PHE A 139 -23.82 5.16 0.90
CA PHE A 139 -23.18 3.84 0.80
C PHE A 139 -22.62 3.58 -0.61
N ILE A 140 -23.35 3.92 -1.66
CA ILE A 140 -22.86 3.81 -3.06
C ILE A 140 -21.61 4.69 -3.25
N GLY A 141 -21.63 5.93 -2.73
CA GLY A 141 -20.46 6.82 -2.76
C GLY A 141 -19.24 6.21 -2.07
N ALA A 142 -19.43 5.61 -0.89
CA ALA A 142 -18.38 4.89 -0.16
C ALA A 142 -17.86 3.66 -0.94
N THR A 143 -18.77 2.92 -1.62
CA THR A 143 -18.44 1.72 -2.39
C THR A 143 -17.42 2.03 -3.50
N ILE A 144 -17.60 3.16 -4.20
CA ILE A 144 -16.70 3.56 -5.28
C ILE A 144 -15.27 3.74 -4.76
N VAL A 145 -15.11 4.36 -3.59
CA VAL A 145 -13.80 4.54 -2.97
C VAL A 145 -13.16 3.21 -2.63
N LEU A 146 -13.93 2.27 -2.09
CA LEU A 146 -13.46 0.92 -1.78
C LEU A 146 -12.95 0.21 -3.04
N PHE A 147 -13.66 0.30 -4.16
CA PHE A 147 -13.20 -0.26 -5.43
C PHE A 147 -11.87 0.34 -5.90
N ILE A 148 -11.72 1.66 -5.78
CA ILE A 148 -10.46 2.36 -6.13
C ILE A 148 -9.32 1.86 -5.24
N GLU A 149 -9.53 1.81 -3.93
CA GLU A 149 -8.55 1.33 -2.96
C GLU A 149 -8.14 -0.12 -3.27
N THR A 150 -9.11 -1.00 -3.47
CA THR A 150 -8.88 -2.42 -3.74
C THR A 150 -8.11 -2.61 -5.04
N TYR A 151 -8.41 -1.82 -6.08
CA TYR A 151 -7.63 -1.82 -7.31
C TYR A 151 -6.16 -1.46 -7.06
N TYR A 152 -5.88 -0.42 -6.27
CA TYR A 152 -4.50 -0.05 -5.92
C TYR A 152 -3.79 -1.12 -5.09
N ALA A 153 -4.49 -1.73 -4.12
CA ALA A 153 -3.95 -2.81 -3.30
C ALA A 153 -3.57 -4.02 -4.17
N ILE A 154 -4.47 -4.49 -5.05
CA ILE A 154 -4.23 -5.63 -5.93
C ILE A 154 -3.09 -5.34 -6.91
N THR A 155 -3.09 -4.19 -7.57
CA THR A 155 -2.03 -3.89 -8.55
C THR A 155 -0.65 -3.73 -7.90
N THR A 156 -0.59 -3.26 -6.66
CA THR A 156 0.65 -3.17 -5.89
C THR A 156 1.12 -4.54 -5.44
N LYS A 157 0.20 -5.40 -4.95
CA LYS A 157 0.50 -6.79 -4.58
C LYS A 157 1.10 -7.57 -5.75
N LYS A 158 0.47 -7.52 -6.93
CA LYS A 158 0.99 -8.20 -8.14
C LYS A 158 2.41 -7.76 -8.50
N LYS A 159 2.67 -6.44 -8.48
CA LYS A 159 4.02 -5.92 -8.73
C LYS A 159 5.03 -6.35 -7.67
N LEU A 160 4.63 -6.43 -6.41
CA LEU A 160 5.48 -6.91 -5.34
C LEU A 160 5.86 -8.39 -5.56
N GLU A 161 4.88 -9.23 -5.89
CA GLU A 161 5.09 -10.65 -6.23
C GLU A 161 6.02 -10.84 -7.43
N GLU A 162 5.87 -10.02 -8.48
CA GLU A 162 6.75 -10.02 -9.65
C GLU A 162 8.21 -9.72 -9.26
N VAL A 163 8.44 -8.64 -8.50
CA VAL A 163 9.79 -8.25 -8.06
C VAL A 163 10.40 -9.32 -7.15
N LEU A 164 9.62 -9.89 -6.24
CA LEU A 164 10.05 -10.96 -5.33
C LEU A 164 10.49 -12.21 -6.12
N THR A 165 9.71 -12.58 -7.14
CA THR A 165 9.98 -13.74 -7.99
C THR A 165 11.22 -13.53 -8.86
N GLU A 166 11.42 -12.31 -9.39
CA GLU A 166 12.62 -11.95 -10.16
C GLU A 166 13.89 -11.98 -9.29
N GLU A 167 13.85 -11.49 -8.05
CA GLU A 167 15.00 -11.60 -7.13
C GLU A 167 15.29 -13.05 -6.73
N LEU A 168 14.27 -13.84 -6.41
CA LEU A 168 14.44 -15.27 -6.13
C LEU A 168 15.11 -16.01 -7.30
N LYS A 169 14.69 -15.74 -8.53
CA LYS A 169 15.35 -16.30 -9.73
C LYS A 169 16.79 -15.82 -9.89
N LYS A 170 17.10 -14.55 -9.58
CA LYS A 170 18.49 -14.06 -9.59
C LYS A 170 19.36 -14.75 -8.56
N LEU A 171 18.85 -14.96 -7.34
CA LEU A 171 19.56 -15.67 -6.28
C LEU A 171 19.74 -17.16 -6.60
N GLN A 172 18.76 -17.78 -7.25
CA GLN A 172 18.82 -19.19 -7.64
C GLN A 172 19.75 -19.43 -8.85
N ASN A 173 19.89 -18.43 -9.74
CA ASN A 173 20.80 -18.46 -10.89
C ASN A 173 22.18 -17.87 -10.59
N GLN A 174 22.36 -17.18 -9.46
CA GLN A 174 23.68 -16.85 -8.94
C GLN A 174 24.26 -18.13 -8.34
N ASP A 175 25.33 -18.61 -8.96
CA ASP A 175 26.07 -19.77 -8.51
C ASP A 175 26.45 -19.56 -7.04
N ILE A 176 25.92 -20.39 -6.13
CA ILE A 176 26.15 -20.30 -4.68
C ILE A 176 27.66 -20.32 -4.40
N SER A 177 28.44 -20.92 -5.29
CA SER A 177 29.91 -20.87 -5.34
C SER A 177 30.47 -19.43 -5.33
N SER A 178 29.92 -18.50 -6.11
CA SER A 178 30.44 -17.12 -6.23
C SER A 178 30.14 -16.24 -5.02
N ILE A 179 29.05 -16.54 -4.31
CA ILE A 179 28.65 -15.87 -3.07
C ILE A 179 29.47 -16.43 -1.89
N LEU A 180 29.63 -17.76 -1.81
CA LEU A 180 30.54 -18.39 -0.87
C LEU A 180 31.99 -17.93 -1.07
N GLU A 181 32.43 -17.73 -2.33
CA GLU A 181 33.76 -17.23 -2.62
C GLU A 181 33.95 -15.80 -2.10
N LYS A 182 32.99 -14.90 -2.31
CA LYS A 182 33.05 -13.52 -1.77
C LYS A 182 32.97 -13.43 -0.25
N ILE A 183 32.23 -14.34 0.39
CA ILE A 183 32.03 -14.33 1.85
C ILE A 183 33.21 -14.99 2.58
N TYR A 184 33.83 -16.03 2.00
CA TYR A 184 34.91 -16.79 2.65
C TYR A 184 36.33 -16.45 2.19
N HIS A 185 36.55 -15.73 1.07
CA HIS A 185 37.91 -15.45 0.57
C HIS A 185 38.61 -14.12 0.96
N PRO A 186 38.04 -13.12 1.67
CA PRO A 186 38.87 -12.01 2.11
C PRO A 186 39.95 -12.48 3.12
N ASP A 187 39.60 -13.41 4.01
CA ASP A 187 40.49 -13.87 5.08
C ASP A 187 41.52 -14.91 4.60
N ILE A 188 41.20 -15.72 3.59
CA ILE A 188 42.12 -16.74 3.07
C ILE A 188 43.25 -16.10 2.24
N LYS A 189 42.96 -15.06 1.44
CA LYS A 189 44.00 -14.34 0.70
C LYS A 189 44.94 -13.58 1.63
N GLN A 190 44.41 -12.92 2.66
CA GLN A 190 45.23 -12.24 3.67
C GLN A 190 46.06 -13.22 4.51
N ALA A 191 45.50 -14.36 4.91
CA ALA A 191 46.25 -15.40 5.63
C ALA A 191 47.31 -16.11 4.77
N GLN A 192 47.09 -16.23 3.45
CA GLN A 192 48.08 -16.79 2.52
C GLN A 192 49.19 -15.79 2.20
N GLU A 193 48.89 -14.50 2.06
CA GLU A 193 49.89 -13.45 1.88
C GLU A 193 50.75 -13.25 3.13
N GLN A 194 50.15 -13.31 4.33
CA GLN A 194 50.90 -13.27 5.60
C GLN A 194 51.82 -14.49 5.76
N LYS A 195 51.35 -15.71 5.47
CA LYS A 195 52.20 -16.92 5.51
C LYS A 195 53.33 -16.91 4.47
N LYS A 196 53.12 -16.27 3.32
CA LYS A 196 54.15 -16.13 2.28
C LYS A 196 55.24 -15.15 2.70
N GLN A 197 54.86 -14.03 3.31
CA GLN A 197 55.81 -13.06 3.88
C GLN A 197 56.59 -13.63 5.08
N GLU A 198 55.95 -14.46 5.91
CA GLU A 198 56.61 -15.10 7.06
C GLU A 198 57.65 -16.15 6.63
N ASN A 199 57.40 -16.87 5.53
CA ASN A 199 58.34 -17.84 4.96
C ASN A 199 59.49 -17.16 4.19
N GLU A 200 59.25 -16.03 3.53
CA GLU A 200 60.31 -15.24 2.89
C GLU A 200 61.26 -14.58 3.91
N ASN A 201 60.75 -14.13 5.05
CA ASN A 201 61.59 -13.59 6.13
C ASN A 201 62.40 -14.68 6.87
N LYS A 202 61.91 -15.92 6.95
CA LYS A 202 62.69 -17.04 7.53
C LYS A 202 63.85 -17.50 6.63
N ASN A 203 63.72 -17.41 5.30
CA ASN A 203 64.78 -17.82 4.37
C ASN A 203 65.89 -16.78 4.18
N ASN A 204 65.64 -15.50 4.50
CA ASN A 204 66.68 -14.46 4.44
C ASN A 204 67.48 -14.28 5.75
N GLY A 205 67.04 -14.89 6.86
CA GLY A 205 67.75 -14.86 8.14
C GLY A 205 68.94 -15.83 8.22
N ASP A 206 69.02 -16.83 7.34
CA ASP A 206 70.00 -17.93 7.44
C ASP A 206 71.27 -17.74 6.58
N ASN A 207 71.35 -16.64 5.82
CA ASN A 207 72.51 -16.32 4.97
C ASN A 207 73.45 -15.25 5.55
N SER A 208 73.27 -14.81 6.81
CA SER A 208 74.13 -13.81 7.46
C SER A 208 75.01 -14.36 8.59
N ALA A 209 75.25 -15.68 8.61
CA ALA A 209 76.20 -16.30 9.53
C ALA A 209 77.22 -17.17 8.77
N LYS A 210 78.08 -16.52 7.99
CA LYS A 210 79.38 -17.07 7.59
C LYS A 210 80.43 -15.97 7.58
#